data_AF-A0A7V6WGU9-F1
#
_entry.id   AF-A0A7V6WGU9-F1
#
_cell.length_a   1.000
_cell.length_b   1.000
_cell.length_c   1.000
_cell.angle_alpha   90.00
_cell.angle_beta   90.00
_cell.angle_gamma   90.00
#
_symmetry.space_group_name_H-M   'P 1'
#
loop_
_entity.id
_entity.type
_entity.pdbx_description
1 polymer ?
#
loop_
_entity_poly.entity_id
_entity_poly.type
_entity_poly.pdbx_seq_one_letter_code
_entity_poly.pdbx_strand_id
1 'polypeptide(L)'
;MKYSSNGIGMGSFAITISISKNKWERLPDWAKEILQKAGEETAAYQGRFFDEAREEAINELQSEYGIIFYELPQSETTAIFEPVWDTWAKAYEDLGYPTQQAIEKWNEVSNQVLQEIQ
;
A
#
# COMPACT_ATOMS: atom_id res chain seq x y z
N MET A 1 7.14 -17.33 17.91
CA MET A 1 6.20 -16.19 18.02
C MET A 1 4.82 -16.80 18.28
N LYS A 2 4.07 -16.37 19.31
CA LYS A 2 2.79 -17.02 19.69
C LYS A 2 1.55 -16.19 19.33
N TYR A 3 1.72 -14.88 19.26
CA TYR A 3 0.64 -13.93 19.05
C TYR A 3 1.01 -12.99 17.91
N SER A 4 0.02 -12.64 17.10
CA SER A 4 0.11 -11.65 16.04
C SER A 4 -1.18 -10.84 16.00
N SER A 5 -1.18 -9.74 15.27
CA SER A 5 -2.35 -8.93 15.03
C SER A 5 -2.66 -8.86 13.55
N ASN A 6 -3.94 -8.75 13.22
CA ASN A 6 -4.43 -8.66 11.85
C ASN A 6 -5.30 -7.41 11.70
N GLY A 7 -5.33 -6.83 10.49
CA GLY A 7 -6.28 -5.75 10.16
C GLY A 7 -6.00 -4.39 10.81
N ILE A 8 -4.87 -4.21 11.51
CA ILE A 8 -4.54 -2.92 12.16
C ILE A 8 -4.33 -1.79 11.12
N GLY A 9 -3.97 -2.14 9.87
CA GLY A 9 -3.77 -1.14 8.82
C GLY A 9 -2.65 -0.16 9.13
N MET A 10 -1.52 -0.63 9.71
CA MET A 10 -0.33 0.19 10.06
C MET A 10 0.43 0.71 8.82
N GLY A 11 -0.22 0.77 7.66
CA GLY A 11 0.37 1.01 6.35
C GLY A 11 0.45 -0.26 5.49
N SER A 12 0.89 -0.04 4.26
CA SER A 12 1.27 -1.08 3.30
C SER A 12 2.68 -0.78 2.78
N PHE A 13 3.29 -1.70 2.05
CA PHE A 13 4.59 -1.50 1.44
C PHE A 13 4.42 -1.07 -0.01
N ALA A 14 4.83 0.16 -0.33
CA ALA A 14 4.89 0.62 -1.71
C ALA A 14 6.10 -0.01 -2.42
N ILE A 15 5.84 -0.76 -3.49
CA ILE A 15 6.89 -1.32 -4.35
C ILE A 15 6.89 -0.54 -5.66
N THR A 16 8.04 0.03 -6.03
CA THR A 16 8.20 0.76 -7.29
C THR A 16 9.13 0.00 -8.22
N ILE A 17 8.62 -0.41 -9.37
CA ILE A 17 9.43 -0.94 -10.46
C ILE A 17 9.84 0.23 -11.35
N SER A 18 11.14 0.50 -11.44
CA SER A 18 11.68 1.68 -12.13
C SER A 18 12.62 1.30 -13.26
N ILE A 19 12.59 2.09 -14.33
CA ILE A 19 13.54 2.02 -15.45
C ILE A 19 14.37 3.31 -15.51
N SER A 20 15.65 3.19 -15.88
CA SER A 20 16.50 4.36 -16.14
C SER A 20 15.86 5.25 -17.20
N LYS A 21 15.77 6.55 -16.93
CA LYS A 21 15.25 7.56 -17.86
C LYS A 21 15.89 7.48 -19.24
N ASN A 22 17.22 7.42 -19.30
CA ASN A 22 17.95 7.32 -20.57
C ASN A 22 17.62 6.04 -21.35
N LYS A 23 17.29 4.94 -20.67
CA LYS A 23 16.86 3.70 -21.32
C LYS A 23 15.42 3.82 -21.82
N TRP A 24 14.53 4.34 -20.98
CA TRP A 24 13.13 4.59 -21.32
C TRP A 24 12.97 5.47 -22.56
N GLU A 25 13.70 6.59 -22.61
CA GLU A 25 13.64 7.54 -23.72
C GLU A 25 14.11 6.94 -25.05
N ARG A 26 14.99 5.94 -25.01
CA ARG A 26 15.50 5.23 -26.19
C ARG A 26 14.58 4.11 -26.68
N LEU A 27 13.55 3.76 -25.92
CA LEU A 27 12.57 2.77 -26.37
C LEU A 27 11.69 3.35 -27.48
N PRO A 28 11.33 2.55 -28.49
CA PRO A 28 10.28 2.94 -29.42
C PRO A 28 8.94 3.04 -28.71
N ASP A 29 8.02 3.86 -29.22
CA ASP A 29 6.77 4.18 -28.52
C ASP A 29 5.90 2.95 -28.27
N TRP A 30 5.84 2.01 -29.22
CA TRP A 30 5.13 0.73 -29.02
C TRP A 30 5.64 -0.06 -27.81
N ALA A 31 6.94 0.02 -27.50
CA ALA A 31 7.51 -0.68 -26.34
C ALA A 31 7.16 0.05 -25.03
N LYS A 32 7.10 1.39 -25.06
CA LYS A 32 6.66 2.19 -23.91
C LYS A 32 5.20 1.87 -23.57
N GLU A 33 4.34 1.82 -24.58
CA GLU A 33 2.92 1.47 -24.42
C GLU A 33 2.74 0.08 -23.80
N ILE A 34 3.46 -0.94 -24.31
CA ILE A 34 3.43 -2.29 -23.75
C ILE A 34 3.88 -2.30 -22.29
N LEU A 35 4.97 -1.61 -21.95
CA LEU A 35 5.48 -1.57 -20.59
C LEU A 35 4.56 -0.83 -19.62
N GLN A 36 3.91 0.25 -20.08
CA GLN A 36 2.88 0.96 -19.29
C GLN A 36 1.71 0.04 -18.98
N LYS A 37 1.14 -0.60 -20.01
CA LYS A 37 0.04 -1.54 -19.84
C LYS A 37 0.42 -2.71 -18.93
N ALA A 38 1.60 -3.29 -19.13
CA ALA A 38 2.10 -4.35 -18.26
C ALA A 38 2.25 -3.88 -16.81
N GLY A 39 2.66 -2.63 -16.58
CA GLY A 39 2.73 -2.03 -15.25
C GLY A 39 1.36 -1.95 -14.56
N GLU A 40 0.34 -1.47 -15.27
CA GLU A 40 -1.04 -1.39 -14.77
C GLU A 40 -1.61 -2.78 -14.45
N GLU A 41 -1.46 -3.73 -15.38
CA GLU A 41 -1.93 -5.11 -15.20
C GLU A 41 -1.21 -5.80 -14.04
N THR A 42 0.10 -5.57 -13.89
CA THR A 42 0.90 -6.12 -12.79
C THR A 42 0.46 -5.55 -11.45
N ALA A 43 0.20 -4.25 -11.36
CA ALA A 43 -0.23 -3.63 -10.10
C ALA A 43 -1.57 -4.20 -9.64
N ALA A 44 -2.53 -4.33 -10.55
CA ALA A 44 -3.84 -4.90 -10.26
C ALA A 44 -3.75 -6.40 -9.90
N TYR A 45 -2.91 -7.17 -10.61
CA TYR A 45 -2.68 -8.58 -10.29
C TYR A 45 -2.02 -8.76 -8.92
N GLN A 46 -0.99 -7.98 -8.61
CA GLN A 46 -0.29 -8.07 -7.33
C GLN A 46 -1.20 -7.78 -6.14
N GLY A 47 -2.11 -6.79 -6.24
CA GLY A 47 -3.09 -6.53 -5.19
C GLY A 47 -3.90 -7.78 -4.84
N ARG A 48 -4.53 -8.40 -5.85
CA ARG A 48 -5.31 -9.64 -5.66
C ARG A 48 -4.48 -10.80 -5.15
N PHE A 49 -3.28 -10.98 -5.70
CA PHE A 49 -2.38 -12.04 -5.27
C PHE A 49 -2.02 -11.90 -3.78
N PHE A 50 -1.75 -10.68 -3.29
CA PHE A 50 -1.43 -10.47 -1.89
C PHE A 50 -2.65 -10.62 -0.97
N ASP A 51 -3.85 -10.26 -1.43
CA ASP A 51 -5.09 -10.51 -0.68
C ASP A 51 -5.32 -12.02 -0.49
N GLU A 52 -5.22 -12.80 -1.57
CA GLU A 52 -5.35 -14.27 -1.53
C GLU A 52 -4.24 -14.93 -0.69
N ALA A 53 -2.98 -14.58 -0.95
CA ALA A 53 -1.84 -15.17 -0.25
C ALA A 53 -1.84 -14.83 1.26
N ARG A 54 -2.40 -13.68 1.65
CA ARG A 54 -2.55 -13.32 3.07
C ARG A 54 -3.48 -14.28 3.80
N GLU A 55 -4.63 -14.62 3.22
CA GLU A 55 -5.59 -15.53 3.84
C GLU A 55 -4.99 -16.93 4.01
N GLU A 56 -4.31 -17.43 2.98
CA GLU A 56 -3.59 -18.70 3.02
C GLU A 56 -2.52 -18.70 4.12
N ALA A 57 -1.70 -17.65 4.19
CA ALA A 57 -0.64 -17.53 5.18
C ALA A 57 -1.19 -17.46 6.61
N ILE A 58 -2.31 -16.76 6.85
CA ILE A 58 -2.94 -16.72 8.17
C ILE A 58 -3.39 -18.13 8.59
N ASN A 59 -4.04 -18.86 7.67
CA ASN A 59 -4.52 -20.22 7.94
C ASN A 59 -3.37 -21.19 8.23
N GLU A 60 -2.28 -21.12 7.46
CA GLU A 60 -1.06 -21.93 7.69
C GLU A 60 -0.47 -21.62 9.07
N LEU A 61 -0.28 -20.33 9.39
CA LEU A 61 0.30 -19.88 10.66
C LEU A 61 -0.55 -20.30 11.87
N GLN A 62 -1.88 -20.29 11.74
CA GLN A 62 -2.78 -20.76 12.78
C GLN A 62 -2.74 -22.29 12.94
N SER A 63 -2.86 -23.04 11.84
CA SER A 63 -3.04 -24.49 11.86
C SER A 63 -1.75 -25.26 12.15
N GLU A 64 -0.64 -24.85 11.56
CA GLU A 64 0.65 -25.57 11.67
C GLU A 64 1.49 -25.08 12.84
N TYR A 65 1.43 -23.78 13.13
CA TYR A 65 2.32 -23.14 14.10
C TYR A 65 1.59 -22.65 15.36
N GLY A 66 0.26 -22.76 15.41
CA GLY A 66 -0.53 -22.37 16.58
C GLY A 66 -0.49 -20.87 16.89
N ILE A 67 -0.24 -20.02 15.88
CA ILE A 67 -0.25 -18.56 16.05
C ILE A 67 -1.69 -18.09 16.26
N ILE A 68 -1.89 -17.23 17.26
CA ILE A 68 -3.19 -16.62 17.53
C ILE A 68 -3.17 -15.18 17.00
N PHE A 69 -4.12 -14.86 16.12
CA PHE A 69 -4.30 -13.52 15.56
C PHE A 69 -5.40 -12.77 16.32
N TYR A 70 -5.13 -11.51 16.66
CA TYR A 70 -6.09 -10.59 17.26
C TYR A 70 -6.42 -9.44 16.30
N GLU A 71 -7.66 -9.00 16.33
CA GLU A 71 -8.08 -7.74 15.70
C GLU A 71 -8.11 -6.64 16.74
N LEU A 72 -7.56 -5.47 16.40
CA LEU A 72 -7.66 -4.28 17.24
C LEU A 72 -8.85 -3.43 16.80
N PRO A 73 -9.55 -2.76 17.73
CA PRO A 73 -10.61 -1.83 17.38
C PRO A 73 -10.06 -0.69 16.50
N GLN A 74 -10.73 -0.41 15.39
CA GLN A 74 -10.29 0.60 14.42
C GLN A 74 -10.18 2.01 15.05
N SER A 75 -11.05 2.35 15.99
CA SER A 75 -11.00 3.62 16.72
C SER A 75 -9.72 3.79 17.55
N GLU A 76 -9.18 2.69 18.10
CA GLU A 76 -7.93 2.73 18.88
C GLU A 76 -6.72 2.86 17.96
N THR A 77 -6.76 2.24 16.77
CA THR A 77 -5.64 2.30 15.82
C THR A 77 -5.56 3.66 15.13
N THR A 78 -6.68 4.25 14.70
CA THR A 78 -6.70 5.56 14.05
C THR A 78 -6.08 6.66 14.91
N ALA A 79 -6.43 6.73 16.20
CA ALA A 79 -5.91 7.74 17.12
C ALA A 79 -4.38 7.64 17.33
N ILE A 80 -3.82 6.44 17.22
CA ILE A 80 -2.37 6.21 17.34
C ILE A 80 -1.63 6.73 16.10
N PHE A 81 -2.23 6.60 14.91
CA PHE A 81 -1.57 6.93 13.64
C PHE A 81 -1.78 8.36 13.16
N GLU A 82 -2.80 9.07 13.65
CA GLU A 82 -3.07 10.47 13.25
C GLU A 82 -1.82 11.37 13.36
N PRO A 83 -1.03 11.37 14.45
CA PRO A 83 0.15 12.24 14.57
C PRO A 83 1.30 11.87 13.61
N VAL A 84 1.30 10.65 13.05
CA VAL A 84 2.34 10.19 12.12
C VAL A 84 2.23 10.95 10.79
N TRP A 85 1.01 11.20 10.32
CA TRP A 85 0.76 11.95 9.09
C TRP A 85 1.24 13.40 9.21
N ASP A 86 0.95 14.06 10.32
CA ASP A 86 1.41 15.44 10.57
C ASP A 86 2.94 15.52 10.67
N THR A 87 3.55 14.53 11.33
CA THR A 87 5.01 14.46 11.45
C THR A 87 5.66 14.27 10.08
N TRP A 88 5.09 13.39 9.24
CA TRP A 88 5.55 13.18 7.88
C TRP A 88 5.34 14.43 7.02
N ALA A 89 4.17 15.07 7.09
CA ALA A 89 3.85 16.30 6.37
C ALA A 89 4.90 17.37 6.60
N LYS A 90 5.14 17.69 7.88
CA LYS A 90 6.09 18.70 8.31
C LYS A 90 7.51 18.42 7.81
N ALA A 91 7.98 17.17 7.97
CA ALA A 91 9.34 16.79 7.59
C ALA A 91 9.64 17.02 6.10
N TYR A 92 8.64 16.87 5.22
CA TYR A 92 8.81 17.04 3.78
C TYR A 92 8.41 18.44 3.28
N GLU A 93 7.52 19.15 3.99
CA GLU A 93 7.27 20.58 3.73
C GLU A 93 8.50 21.44 4.02
N ASP A 94 9.25 21.13 5.08
CA ASP A 94 10.54 21.77 5.39
C ASP A 94 11.57 21.56 4.25
N LEU A 95 11.38 20.53 3.42
CA LEU A 95 12.18 20.24 2.23
C LEU A 95 11.59 20.85 0.94
N GLY A 96 10.48 21.58 1.04
CA GLY A 96 9.81 22.25 -0.08
C GLY A 96 8.85 21.37 -0.89
N TYR A 97 8.46 20.20 -0.38
CA TYR A 97 7.47 19.34 -1.04
C TYR A 97 6.04 19.72 -0.61
N PRO A 98 5.05 19.61 -1.51
CA PRO A 98 3.64 19.93 -1.23
C PRO A 98 2.95 18.79 -0.47
N THR A 99 3.48 18.43 0.70
CA THR A 99 3.13 17.17 1.38
C THR A 99 1.67 17.12 1.80
N GLN A 100 1.11 18.22 2.31
CA GLN A 100 -0.32 18.28 2.66
C GLN A 100 -1.24 17.97 1.47
N GLN A 101 -0.92 18.48 0.28
CA GLN A 101 -1.69 18.21 -0.94
C GLN A 101 -1.61 16.73 -1.34
N ALA A 102 -0.47 16.08 -1.11
CA ALA A 102 -0.30 14.65 -1.36
C ALA A 102 -1.16 13.81 -0.41
N ILE A 103 -1.24 14.17 0.88
CA ILE A 103 -2.11 13.50 1.87
C ILE A 103 -3.58 13.68 1.49
N GLU A 104 -4.00 14.89 1.15
CA GLU A 104 -5.37 15.17 0.71
C GLU A 104 -5.74 14.33 -0.51
N LYS A 105 -4.85 14.25 -1.51
CA LYS A 105 -5.11 13.44 -2.70
C LYS A 105 -5.15 11.95 -2.39
N TRP A 106 -4.26 11.47 -1.53
CA TRP A 106 -4.27 10.08 -1.07
C TRP A 106 -5.60 9.73 -0.40
N ASN A 107 -6.09 10.58 0.51
CA ASN A 107 -7.36 10.37 1.19
C ASN A 107 -8.55 10.38 0.23
N GLU A 108 -8.56 11.31 -0.74
CA GLU A 108 -9.60 11.35 -1.78
C GLU A 108 -9.67 10.04 -2.57
N VAL A 109 -8.54 9.57 -3.09
CA VAL A 109 -8.47 8.33 -3.89
C VAL A 109 -8.79 7.10 -3.03
N SER A 110 -8.27 7.02 -1.81
CA SER A 110 -8.55 5.91 -0.89
C SER A 110 -10.04 5.79 -0.58
N ASN A 111 -10.71 6.93 -0.35
CA ASN A 111 -12.15 6.95 -0.08
C ASN A 111 -12.97 6.53 -1.30
N GLN A 112 -12.55 6.90 -2.52
CA GLN A 112 -13.21 6.45 -3.75
C GLN A 112 -13.13 4.92 -3.90
N VAL A 113 -11.93 4.34 -3.72
CA VAL A 113 -11.74 2.88 -3.79
C VAL A 113 -12.57 2.15 -2.73
N LEU A 114 -12.62 2.67 -1.49
CA LEU A 114 -13.43 2.07 -0.43
C LEU A 114 -14.93 2.07 -0.74
N GLN A 115 -15.44 3.09 -1.44
CA GLN A 115 -16.84 3.14 -1.86
C GLN A 115 -17.17 2.16 -2.98
N GLU A 116 -16.20 1.78 -3.81
CA GLU A 116 -16.39 0.82 -4.90
C GLU A 116 -16.39 -0.64 -4.44
N ILE A 117 -15.87 -0.90 -3.23
CA ILE A 117 -15.71 -2.25 -2.66
C ILE A 117 -16.78 -2.55 -1.57
N GLN A 118 -17.56 -1.54 -1.13
CA GLN A 118 -18.71 -1.67 -0.21
C GLN A 118 -20.00 -1.98 -0.95
#